data_AF-A0A8C0J5C1-F1
#
_entry.id   AF-A0A8C0J5C1-F1
#
_cell.length_a   1.000
_cell.length_b   1.000
_cell.length_c   1.000
_cell.angle_alpha   90.00
_cell.angle_beta   90.00
_cell.angle_gamma   90.00
#
_symmetry.space_group_name_H-M   'P 1'
#
loop_
_entity.id
_entity.type
_entity.pdbx_description
1 polymer ?
#
loop_
_entity_poly.entity_id
_entity_poly.type
_entity_poly.pdbx_seq_one_letter_code
_entity_poly.pdbx_strand_id
1 'polypeptide(L)'
;MTLHEPVNTTAGEGADLSKFTGELDPAPNPPHFPSYVIMATLDYISSCHKTKLKSIVAVLSKNPDSFQKILLAICKQAADTNNIYKKHRILIIYYLFVNLLLKEIKDGLGGAWAFVLRDIIYTLIHYINSR
;
A
#
# COMPACT_ATOMS: atom_id res chain seq x y z
N MET A 1 22.41 -8.43 -6.62
CA MET A 1 21.77 -7.23 -7.21
C MET A 1 22.07 -6.06 -6.30
N THR A 2 22.88 -5.11 -6.76
CA THR A 2 23.16 -3.87 -6.04
C THR A 2 22.01 -2.88 -6.32
N LEU A 3 21.26 -2.50 -5.29
CA LEU A 3 20.26 -1.44 -5.35
C LEU A 3 20.98 -0.13 -5.65
N HIS A 4 20.86 0.35 -6.89
CA HIS A 4 21.39 1.65 -7.29
C HIS A 4 20.44 2.71 -6.73
N GLU A 5 20.90 3.51 -5.77
CA GLU A 5 20.14 4.68 -5.32
C GLU A 5 20.05 5.68 -6.50
N PRO A 6 18.86 6.21 -6.81
CA PRO A 6 18.71 7.18 -7.88
C PRO A 6 19.37 8.51 -7.48
N VAL A 7 20.18 9.03 -8.40
CA VAL A 7 21.06 10.23 -8.26
C VAL A 7 20.30 11.55 -7.97
N ASN A 8 18.97 11.56 -8.04
CA ASN A 8 18.17 12.80 -7.99
C ASN A 8 17.15 12.89 -6.83
N THR A 9 17.23 12.04 -5.81
CA THR A 9 16.35 12.17 -4.65
C THR A 9 16.96 13.17 -3.66
N THR A 10 16.36 14.36 -3.57
CA THR A 10 16.61 15.28 -2.45
C THR A 10 16.43 14.50 -1.15
N ALA A 11 17.35 14.66 -0.20
CA ALA A 11 17.45 13.89 1.05
C ALA A 11 16.23 13.99 2.01
N GLY A 12 15.08 14.47 1.55
CA GLY A 12 13.82 14.57 2.30
C GLY A 12 12.74 13.53 1.93
N GLU A 13 12.88 12.77 0.84
CA GLU A 13 11.86 11.77 0.44
C GLU A 13 12.04 10.38 1.09
N GLY A 14 12.93 10.26 2.08
CA GLY A 14 12.93 9.12 3.03
C GLY A 14 11.80 9.19 4.07
N ALA A 15 10.99 10.26 4.05
CA ALA A 15 10.09 10.66 5.13
C ALA A 15 8.74 9.89 5.19
N ASP A 16 8.47 8.94 4.31
CA ASP A 16 7.15 8.31 4.27
C ASP A 16 6.99 7.16 5.29
N LEU A 17 8.10 6.54 5.71
CA LEU A 17 8.10 5.55 6.80
C LEU A 17 8.22 6.19 8.20
N SER A 18 8.89 7.34 8.30
CA SER A 18 9.05 8.07 9.58
C SER A 18 7.73 8.64 10.11
N LYS A 19 6.69 8.75 9.28
CA LYS A 19 5.36 9.19 9.71
C LYS A 19 4.60 8.13 10.53
N PHE A 20 4.95 6.86 10.37
CA PHE A 20 4.20 5.74 10.98
C PHE A 20 5.03 4.94 11.99
N THR A 21 6.33 5.18 12.07
CA THR A 21 7.25 4.48 12.99
C THR A 21 7.60 5.44 14.14
N GLY A 22 7.16 5.14 15.36
CA GLY A 22 7.53 5.89 16.56
C GLY A 22 8.93 5.52 17.06
N GLU A 23 9.52 6.37 17.91
CA GLU A 23 10.85 6.16 18.51
C GLU A 23 10.91 4.87 19.37
N LEU A 24 9.77 4.38 19.83
CA LEU A 24 9.61 3.15 20.60
C LEU A 24 9.23 1.93 19.76
N ASP A 25 8.99 2.09 18.45
CA ASP A 25 8.64 0.97 17.59
C ASP A 25 9.88 0.13 17.23
N PRO A 26 9.78 -1.20 17.27
CA PRO A 26 10.91 -2.06 16.95
C PRO A 26 11.31 -1.90 15.48
N ALA A 27 12.62 -1.96 15.24
CA ALA A 27 13.15 -1.91 13.88
C ALA A 27 12.48 -2.97 12.98
N PRO A 28 12.17 -2.64 11.71
CA PRO A 28 11.57 -3.60 10.79
C PRO A 28 12.42 -4.87 10.66
N ASN A 29 11.78 -6.04 10.71
CA ASN A 29 12.50 -7.31 10.53
C ASN A 29 13.21 -7.34 9.16
N PRO A 30 14.52 -7.59 9.10
CA PRO A 30 15.22 -7.78 7.83
C PRO A 30 14.73 -9.03 7.07
N PRO A 31 14.74 -9.01 5.73
CA PRO A 31 15.00 -7.84 4.89
C PRO A 31 13.79 -6.88 4.89
N HIS A 32 14.07 -5.58 4.99
CA HIS A 32 13.05 -4.53 4.85
C HIS A 32 13.45 -3.58 3.71
N PHE A 33 12.45 -3.06 3.00
CA PHE A 33 12.65 -2.13 1.89
C PHE A 33 11.88 -0.83 2.16
N PRO A 34 12.43 0.33 1.76
CA PRO A 34 11.70 1.57 1.82
C PRO A 34 10.55 1.57 0.81
N SER A 35 9.51 2.37 1.07
CA SER A 35 8.29 2.44 0.23
C SER A 35 8.61 2.76 -1.23
N TYR A 36 9.57 3.66 -1.49
CA TYR A 36 9.97 4.03 -2.86
C TYR A 36 10.53 2.85 -3.67
N VAL A 37 11.30 1.95 -3.04
CA VAL A 37 11.83 0.74 -3.71
C VAL A 37 10.68 -0.21 -4.06
N ILE A 38 9.72 -0.37 -3.16
CA ILE A 38 8.53 -1.21 -3.38
C ILE A 38 7.71 -0.62 -4.53
N MET A 39 7.45 0.68 -4.53
CA MET A 39 6.72 1.38 -5.59
C MET A 39 7.44 1.25 -6.95
N ALA A 40 8.75 1.52 -7.00
CA ALA A 40 9.53 1.37 -8.22
C ALA A 40 9.51 -0.06 -8.76
N THR A 41 9.50 -1.06 -7.86
CA THR A 41 9.38 -2.47 -8.24
C THR A 41 7.99 -2.76 -8.83
N LEU A 42 6.92 -2.24 -8.23
CA LEU A 42 5.55 -2.39 -8.77
C LEU A 42 5.40 -1.69 -10.13
N ASP A 43 5.98 -0.51 -10.30
CA ASP A 43 6.01 0.23 -11.57
C ASP A 43 6.76 -0.57 -12.65
N TYR A 44 7.92 -1.14 -12.29
CA TYR A 44 8.67 -2.02 -13.18
C TYR A 44 7.87 -3.26 -13.59
N ILE A 45 7.24 -3.95 -12.63
CA ILE A 45 6.38 -5.12 -12.91
C ILE A 45 5.23 -4.72 -13.85
N SER A 46 4.63 -3.54 -13.63
CA SER A 46 3.57 -3.01 -14.48
C SER A 46 4.05 -2.76 -15.90
N SER A 47 5.28 -2.22 -16.06
CA SER A 47 5.90 -1.98 -17.36
C SER A 47 6.22 -3.27 -18.14
N CYS A 48 6.48 -4.38 -17.44
CA CYS A 48 6.73 -5.68 -18.05
C CYS A 48 5.45 -6.29 -18.67
N HIS A 49 4.27 -5.80 -18.28
CA HIS A 49 3.01 -6.27 -18.83
C HIS A 49 2.83 -5.73 -20.25
N LYS A 50 2.63 -6.61 -21.26
CA LYS A 50 2.54 -6.27 -22.70
C LYS A 50 1.40 -5.31 -23.10
N THR A 51 0.59 -4.85 -22.14
CA THR A 51 -0.51 -3.91 -22.40
C THR A 51 -0.07 -2.50 -22.09
N LYS A 52 -0.61 -1.50 -22.81
CA LYS A 52 -0.36 -0.05 -22.63
C LYS A 52 -0.69 0.53 -21.22
N LEU A 53 -0.98 -0.31 -20.23
CA LEU A 53 -1.34 0.11 -18.88
C LEU A 53 -0.09 0.47 -18.10
N LYS A 54 -0.04 1.73 -17.64
CA LYS A 54 1.15 2.32 -17.04
C LYS A 54 1.29 2.05 -15.54
N SER A 55 0.27 1.45 -14.90
CA SER A 55 0.22 1.27 -13.45
C SER A 55 -0.37 -0.08 -13.05
N ILE A 56 0.09 -0.58 -11.90
CA ILE A 56 -0.43 -1.79 -11.26
C ILE A 56 -1.92 -1.66 -10.92
N VAL A 57 -2.38 -0.46 -10.54
CA VAL A 57 -3.79 -0.21 -10.21
C VAL A 57 -4.65 -0.33 -11.47
N ALA A 58 -4.16 0.16 -12.61
CA ALA A 58 -4.83 -0.03 -13.90
C ALA A 58 -4.87 -1.52 -14.32
N VAL A 59 -3.82 -2.29 -14.01
CA VAL A 59 -3.82 -3.74 -14.24
C VAL A 59 -4.85 -4.45 -13.35
N LEU A 60 -4.93 -4.09 -12.06
CA LEU A 60 -5.88 -4.65 -11.11
C LEU A 60 -7.34 -4.28 -11.44
N SER A 61 -7.57 -3.06 -11.95
CA SER A 61 -8.89 -2.56 -12.37
C SER A 61 -9.56 -3.41 -13.45
N LYS A 62 -8.80 -4.23 -14.19
CA LYS A 62 -9.37 -5.16 -15.18
C LYS A 62 -10.33 -6.17 -14.58
N ASN A 63 -10.10 -6.55 -13.31
CA ASN A 63 -10.98 -7.46 -12.61
C ASN A 63 -11.65 -6.66 -11.48
N PRO A 64 -12.99 -6.51 -11.50
CA PRO A 64 -13.71 -5.58 -10.62
C PRO A 64 -13.55 -5.88 -9.12
N ASP A 65 -13.19 -7.13 -8.76
CA ASP A 65 -13.04 -7.55 -7.37
C ASP A 65 -11.61 -7.47 -6.82
N SER A 66 -10.61 -7.12 -7.65
CA SER A 66 -9.20 -7.23 -7.23
C SER A 66 -8.89 -6.38 -6.00
N PHE A 67 -9.36 -5.14 -6.01
CA PHE A 67 -9.11 -4.19 -4.91
C PHE A 67 -9.73 -4.69 -3.61
N GLN A 68 -10.98 -5.13 -3.66
CA GLN A 68 -11.71 -5.63 -2.51
C GLN A 68 -11.08 -6.92 -1.96
N LYS A 69 -10.65 -7.84 -2.84
CA LYS A 69 -9.94 -9.07 -2.42
C LYS A 69 -8.64 -8.76 -1.68
N ILE A 70 -7.86 -7.79 -2.17
CA ILE A 70 -6.61 -7.38 -1.53
C ILE A 70 -6.90 -6.69 -0.19
N LEU A 71 -7.82 -5.72 -0.15
CA LEU A 71 -8.22 -5.03 1.09
C LEU A 71 -8.72 -6.01 2.14
N LEU A 72 -9.62 -6.93 1.75
CA LEU A 72 -10.14 -7.97 2.63
C LEU A 72 -9.05 -8.90 3.16
N ALA A 73 -8.11 -9.32 2.31
CA ALA A 73 -6.99 -10.16 2.73
C ALA A 73 -6.12 -9.46 3.79
N ILE A 74 -5.85 -8.17 3.61
CA ILE A 74 -5.08 -7.36 4.58
C ILE A 74 -5.87 -7.19 5.88
N CYS A 75 -7.16 -6.84 5.81
CA CYS A 75 -8.02 -6.68 6.99
C CYS A 75 -8.17 -7.99 7.77
N LYS A 76 -8.34 -9.12 7.08
CA LYS A 76 -8.40 -10.45 7.69
C LYS A 76 -7.09 -10.78 8.40
N GLN A 77 -5.95 -10.53 7.76
CA GLN A 77 -4.65 -10.75 8.39
C GLN A 77 -4.47 -9.90 9.65
N ALA A 78 -4.96 -8.65 9.64
CA ALA A 78 -4.93 -7.75 10.80
C ALA A 78 -5.86 -8.21 11.94
N ALA A 79 -7.02 -8.79 11.61
CA ALA A 79 -7.97 -9.33 12.57
C ALA A 79 -7.47 -10.63 13.22
N ASP A 80 -6.85 -11.52 12.45
CA ASP A 80 -6.33 -12.80 12.92
C ASP A 80 -5.05 -12.65 13.78
N THR A 81 -4.43 -11.47 13.77
CA THR A 81 -3.14 -11.22 14.45
C THR A 81 -3.33 -10.58 15.83
N ASN A 82 -3.00 -11.34 16.88
CA ASN A 82 -3.02 -10.85 18.27
C ASN A 82 -1.78 -10.02 18.67
N ASN A 83 -0.69 -10.09 17.90
CA ASN A 83 0.54 -9.36 18.20
C ASN A 83 0.44 -7.92 17.67
N ILE A 84 0.54 -6.95 18.58
CA ILE A 84 0.39 -5.51 18.29
C ILE A 84 1.40 -5.04 17.23
N TYR A 85 2.67 -5.48 17.30
CA TYR A 85 3.70 -5.11 16.33
C TYR A 85 3.42 -5.68 14.94
N LYS A 86 2.99 -6.94 14.86
CA LYS A 86 2.58 -7.55 13.57
C LYS A 86 1.35 -6.85 13.00
N LYS A 87 0.37 -6.52 13.86
CA LYS A 87 -0.85 -5.78 13.47
C LYS A 87 -0.50 -4.38 12.93
N HIS A 88 0.40 -3.67 13.60
CA HIS A 88 0.93 -2.39 13.13
C HIS A 88 1.59 -2.51 11.75
N ARG A 89 2.42 -3.52 11.52
CA ARG A 89 3.02 -3.78 10.20
C ARG A 89 1.98 -4.04 9.11
N ILE A 90 0.94 -4.79 9.42
CA ILE A 90 -0.15 -5.05 8.46
C ILE A 90 -0.89 -3.74 8.12
N LEU A 91 -1.04 -2.83 9.07
CA LEU A 91 -1.61 -1.50 8.82
C LEU A 91 -0.71 -0.62 7.95
N ILE A 92 0.62 -0.72 8.08
CA ILE A 92 1.53 -0.03 7.15
C ILE A 92 1.34 -0.56 5.71
N ILE A 93 1.17 -1.87 5.54
CA ILE A 93 0.87 -2.48 4.23
C ILE A 93 -0.47 -1.97 3.70
N TYR A 94 -1.50 -1.92 4.55
CA TYR A 94 -2.80 -1.35 4.20
C TYR A 94 -2.67 0.10 3.73
N TYR A 95 -1.94 0.91 4.49
CA TYR A 95 -1.70 2.32 4.17
C TYR A 95 -0.99 2.50 2.82
N LEU A 96 0.08 1.72 2.56
CA LEU A 96 0.78 1.73 1.28
C LEU A 96 -0.17 1.41 0.12
N PHE A 97 -1.02 0.39 0.28
CA PHE A 97 -1.97 0.00 -0.76
C PHE A 97 -3.05 1.05 -0.98
N VAL A 98 -3.62 1.62 0.09
CA VAL A 98 -4.61 2.70 -0.01
C VAL A 98 -4.01 3.93 -0.70
N ASN A 99 -2.77 4.31 -0.41
CA ASN A 99 -2.10 5.41 -1.10
C ASN A 99 -1.97 5.19 -2.61
N LEU A 100 -1.67 3.94 -3.04
CA LEU A 100 -1.65 3.58 -4.46
C LEU A 100 -3.04 3.78 -5.09
N LEU A 101 -4.11 3.37 -4.41
CA LEU A 101 -5.48 3.53 -4.89
C LEU A 101 -5.91 5.01 -4.95
N LEU A 102 -5.56 5.79 -3.92
CA LEU A 102 -5.91 7.22 -3.86
C LEU A 102 -5.24 8.03 -4.96
N LYS A 103 -4.03 7.64 -5.40
CA LYS A 103 -3.33 8.28 -6.51
C LYS A 103 -4.12 8.20 -7.83
N GLU A 104 -4.88 7.14 -8.03
CA GLU A 104 -5.65 6.87 -9.27
C GLU A 104 -7.16 7.00 -9.08
N ILE A 105 -7.62 7.56 -7.95
CA ILE A 105 -9.05 7.74 -7.70
C ILE A 105 -9.72 8.64 -8.74
N LYS A 106 -8.96 9.58 -9.32
CA LYS A 106 -9.41 10.48 -10.39
C LYS A 106 -9.76 9.73 -11.68
N ASP A 107 -9.08 8.61 -11.94
CA ASP A 107 -9.32 7.75 -13.10
C ASP A 107 -10.47 6.76 -12.84
N GLY A 108 -11.16 6.88 -11.70
CA GLY A 108 -12.38 6.17 -11.38
C GLY A 108 -12.19 4.70 -10.97
N LEU A 109 -10.95 4.21 -10.84
CA LEU A 109 -10.63 2.84 -10.41
C LEU A 109 -11.41 1.77 -11.20
N GLY A 110 -11.54 1.96 -12.52
CA GLY A 110 -12.34 1.06 -13.37
C GLY A 110 -13.85 1.08 -13.08
N GLY A 111 -14.37 2.18 -12.53
CA GLY A 111 -15.77 2.35 -12.13
C GLY A 111 -16.10 1.90 -10.71
N ALA A 112 -15.14 1.30 -10.00
CA ALA A 112 -15.34 0.76 -8.64
C ALA A 112 -15.00 1.76 -7.52
N TRP A 113 -14.57 2.98 -7.84
CA TRP A 113 -14.01 3.94 -6.88
C TRP A 113 -14.92 4.21 -5.66
N ALA A 114 -16.24 4.35 -5.87
CA ALA A 114 -17.17 4.66 -4.78
C ALA A 114 -17.26 3.51 -3.76
N PHE A 115 -17.27 2.26 -4.24
CA PHE A 115 -17.30 1.08 -3.37
C PHE A 115 -15.99 0.93 -2.61
N VAL A 116 -14.86 1.16 -3.29
CA VAL A 116 -13.53 1.10 -2.68
C VAL A 116 -13.35 2.20 -1.63
N LEU A 117 -13.77 3.43 -1.94
CA LEU A 117 -13.68 4.56 -1.00
C LEU A 117 -14.55 4.33 0.23
N ARG A 118 -15.77 3.83 0.03
CA ARG A 118 -16.69 3.43 1.11
C ARG A 118 -16.02 2.41 2.02
N ASP A 119 -15.45 1.35 1.45
CA ASP A 119 -14.78 0.28 2.19
C ASP A 119 -13.59 0.80 3.01
N ILE A 120 -12.78 1.68 2.42
CA ILE A 120 -11.64 2.31 3.10
C ILE A 120 -12.11 3.14 4.30
N ILE A 121 -13.14 3.98 4.12
CA ILE A 121 -13.66 4.83 5.20
C ILE A 121 -14.23 3.99 6.34
N TYR A 122 -15.05 2.98 6.05
CA TYR A 122 -15.61 2.11 7.09
C TYR A 122 -14.54 1.34 7.83
N THR A 123 -13.53 0.83 7.12
CA THR A 123 -12.41 0.12 7.73
C THR A 123 -11.62 1.03 8.66
N LEU A 124 -11.34 2.27 8.25
CA LEU A 124 -10.62 3.24 9.08
C LEU A 124 -11.42 3.65 10.32
N ILE A 125 -12.71 3.95 10.17
CA ILE A 125 -13.58 4.28 11.30
C ILE A 125 -13.67 3.11 12.28
N HIS A 126 -13.87 1.89 11.75
CA HIS A 126 -13.93 0.69 12.58
C HIS A 126 -12.62 0.49 13.35
N TYR A 127 -11.47 0.69 12.70
CA TYR A 127 -10.18 0.58 13.35
C TYR A 127 -9.96 1.64 14.44
N ILE A 128 -10.33 2.90 14.21
CA ILE A 128 -10.22 3.98 15.20
C ILE A 128 -11.12 3.73 16.40
N ASN A 129 -12.36 3.29 16.18
CA ASN A 129 -13.33 3.05 17.24
C ASN A 129 -13.09 1.77 18.04
N SER A 130 -12.32 0.83 17.49
CA SER A 130 -11.98 -0.45 18.15
C SER A 130 -10.64 -0.40 18.91
N ARG A 131 -9.98 0.76 18.94
CA ARG A 131 -8.76 1.02 19.70
C ARG A 131 -9.11 1.60 21.08
#